data_AF-A0A7W0YQ75-F1
#
_entry.id   AF-A0A7W0YQ75-F1
#
_cell.length_a   1.000
_cell.length_b   1.000
_cell.length_c   1.000
_cell.angle_alpha   90.00
_cell.angle_beta   90.00
_cell.angle_gamma   90.00
#
_symmetry.space_group_name_H-M   'P 1'
#
loop_
_entity.id
_entity.type
_entity.pdbx_description
1 polymer ?
#
loop_
_entity_poly.entity_id
_entity_poly.type
_entity_poly.pdbx_seq_one_letter_code
_entity_poly.pdbx_strand_id
1 'polypeptide(L)'
;MIRKLALGGMLALAAYLVAVTSVAAQEAAQMSAEEQAMMQKWAEYATPGEPHQRLASMAGDWTWTSKWWMAPDAPPEESSGTTSSSMAMDGRYLMENYEGSMMGQPFKGHAITGFDNFRDEYVSTWIDNMGTGMMTSRGTYD
;
A
#
# COMPACT_ATOMS: atom_id res chain seq x y z
N MET A 1 2.73 -75.65 -12.92
CA MET A 1 2.09 -74.58 -12.10
C MET A 1 2.89 -73.31 -12.28
N ILE A 2 2.29 -72.13 -12.05
CA ILE A 2 2.94 -70.81 -12.07
C ILE A 2 3.07 -70.21 -13.49
N ARG A 3 2.04 -69.51 -13.98
CA ARG A 3 2.20 -68.35 -14.90
C ARG A 3 0.92 -67.58 -15.31
N LYS A 4 -0.27 -67.89 -14.76
CA LYS A 4 -1.50 -67.14 -15.10
C LYS A 4 -1.96 -66.09 -14.05
N LEU A 5 -1.24 -65.90 -12.95
CA LEU A 5 -1.69 -65.03 -11.85
C LEU A 5 -1.05 -63.63 -11.81
N ALA A 6 -0.04 -63.33 -12.64
CA ALA A 6 0.70 -62.06 -12.51
C ALA A 6 0.14 -60.89 -13.35
N LEU A 7 -0.67 -61.16 -14.40
CA LEU A 7 -1.05 -60.13 -15.36
C LEU A 7 -2.30 -59.32 -14.95
N GLY A 8 -3.22 -59.92 -14.18
CA GLY A 8 -4.43 -59.24 -13.70
C GLY A 8 -4.17 -58.24 -12.57
N GLY A 9 -3.20 -58.54 -11.68
CA GLY A 9 -2.84 -57.65 -10.57
C GLY A 9 -2.08 -56.39 -11.01
N MET A 10 -1.28 -56.49 -12.07
CA MET A 10 -0.45 -55.37 -12.55
C MET A 10 -1.26 -54.31 -13.31
N LEU A 11 -2.31 -54.72 -14.02
CA LEU A 11 -3.25 -53.81 -14.69
C LEU A 11 -4.20 -53.11 -13.69
N ALA A 12 -4.64 -53.81 -12.65
CA ALA A 12 -5.46 -53.21 -11.59
C ALA A 12 -4.67 -52.20 -10.74
N LEU A 13 -3.40 -52.48 -10.45
CA LEU A 13 -2.52 -51.57 -9.72
C LEU A 13 -2.15 -50.34 -10.54
N ALA A 14 -1.91 -50.49 -11.86
CA ALA A 14 -1.67 -49.37 -12.77
C ALA A 14 -2.90 -48.47 -12.93
N ALA A 15 -4.10 -49.05 -13.06
CA ALA A 15 -5.35 -48.28 -13.12
C ALA A 15 -5.64 -47.53 -11.81
N TYR A 16 -5.33 -48.15 -10.66
CA TYR A 16 -5.45 -47.51 -9.36
C TYR A 16 -4.44 -46.35 -9.19
N LEU A 17 -3.19 -46.54 -9.61
CA LEU A 17 -2.18 -45.47 -9.61
C LEU A 17 -2.57 -44.30 -10.53
N VAL A 18 -3.09 -44.57 -11.72
CA VAL A 18 -3.58 -43.52 -12.64
C VAL A 18 -4.77 -42.76 -12.05
N ALA A 19 -5.73 -43.46 -11.45
CA ALA A 19 -6.88 -42.84 -10.78
C ALA A 19 -6.47 -41.97 -9.58
N VAL A 20 -5.53 -42.44 -8.76
CA VAL A 20 -5.01 -41.68 -7.61
C VAL A 20 -4.21 -40.45 -8.06
N THR A 21 -3.45 -40.54 -9.16
CA THR A 21 -2.77 -39.37 -9.73
C THR A 21 -3.74 -38.36 -10.34
N SER A 22 -4.86 -38.80 -10.94
CA SER A 22 -5.86 -37.88 -11.48
C SER A 22 -6.63 -37.12 -10.40
N VAL A 23 -6.89 -37.73 -9.23
CA VAL A 23 -7.58 -37.04 -8.12
C VAL A 23 -6.63 -36.06 -7.42
N ALA A 24 -5.38 -36.46 -7.15
CA ALA A 24 -4.39 -35.58 -6.52
C ALA A 24 -3.97 -34.40 -7.42
N ALA A 25 -3.92 -34.58 -8.74
CA ALA A 25 -3.64 -33.50 -9.69
C ALA A 25 -4.83 -32.54 -9.86
N GLN A 26 -6.06 -33.02 -9.66
CA GLN A 26 -7.27 -32.21 -9.73
C GLN A 26 -7.51 -31.39 -8.46
N GLU A 27 -7.04 -31.88 -7.31
CA GLU A 27 -7.04 -31.16 -6.03
C GLU A 27 -5.95 -30.07 -5.96
N ALA A 28 -4.86 -30.22 -6.72
CA ALA A 28 -3.76 -29.25 -6.78
C ALA A 28 -3.99 -28.07 -7.76
N ALA A 29 -5.07 -28.04 -8.54
CA ALA A 29 -5.19 -27.16 -9.70
C ALA A 29 -6.45 -26.27 -9.78
N GLN A 30 -7.33 -26.25 -8.79
CA GLN A 30 -8.46 -25.32 -8.76
C GLN A 30 -8.57 -24.63 -7.41
N MET A 31 -8.10 -23.38 -7.36
CA MET A 31 -8.44 -22.46 -6.27
C MET A 31 -9.96 -22.49 -6.08
N SER A 32 -10.40 -22.68 -4.84
CA SER A 32 -11.80 -22.61 -4.46
C SER A 32 -12.40 -21.26 -4.84
N ALA A 33 -13.72 -21.21 -4.99
CA ALA A 33 -14.42 -19.96 -5.29
C ALA A 33 -14.15 -18.89 -4.22
N GLU A 34 -13.98 -19.30 -2.96
CA GLU A 34 -13.65 -18.40 -1.85
C GLU A 34 -12.23 -17.82 -1.99
N GLU A 35 -11.23 -18.65 -2.31
CA GLU A 35 -9.87 -18.16 -2.55
C GLU A 35 -9.80 -17.20 -3.74
N GLN A 36 -10.57 -17.47 -4.81
CA GLN A 36 -10.66 -16.56 -5.95
C GLN A 36 -11.28 -15.21 -5.57
N ALA A 37 -12.34 -15.21 -4.75
CA ALA A 37 -12.96 -13.99 -4.26
C ALA A 37 -12.01 -13.18 -3.38
N MET A 38 -11.24 -13.83 -2.51
CA MET A 38 -10.25 -13.19 -1.67
C MET A 38 -9.12 -12.54 -2.49
N MET A 39 -8.62 -13.22 -3.53
CA MET A 39 -7.63 -12.63 -4.43
C MET A 39 -8.18 -11.39 -5.16
N GLN A 40 -9.43 -11.44 -5.62
CA GLN A 40 -10.06 -10.29 -6.28
C GLN A 40 -10.14 -9.09 -5.33
N LYS A 41 -10.58 -9.31 -4.09
CA LYS A 41 -10.63 -8.24 -3.08
C LYS A 41 -9.25 -7.67 -2.76
N TRP A 42 -8.23 -8.53 -2.72
CA TRP A 42 -6.85 -8.09 -2.52
C TRP A 42 -6.34 -7.25 -3.69
N ALA A 43 -6.67 -7.66 -4.93
CA ALA A 43 -6.32 -6.90 -6.13
C ALA A 43 -7.02 -5.53 -6.16
N GLU A 44 -8.31 -5.47 -5.82
CA GLU A 44 -9.05 -4.20 -5.69
C GLU A 44 -8.40 -3.28 -4.64
N TYR A 45 -8.15 -3.80 -3.43
CA TYR A 45 -7.51 -3.05 -2.35
C TYR A 45 -6.12 -2.54 -2.76
N ALA A 46 -5.34 -3.37 -3.45
CA ALA A 46 -3.98 -3.05 -3.84
C ALA A 46 -3.87 -2.40 -5.23
N THR A 47 -4.91 -1.91 -5.89
CA THR A 47 -4.76 -1.25 -7.20
C THR A 47 -4.82 0.28 -7.05
N PRO A 48 -3.78 1.05 -7.43
CA PRO A 48 -3.86 2.51 -7.42
C PRO A 48 -4.97 2.99 -8.38
N GLY A 49 -5.81 3.90 -7.89
CA GLY A 49 -6.91 4.49 -8.65
C GLY A 49 -6.77 6.01 -8.82
N GLU A 50 -7.87 6.67 -9.15
CA GLU A 50 -7.96 8.13 -9.29
C GLU A 50 -7.43 8.90 -8.05
N PRO A 51 -7.71 8.50 -6.80
CA PRO A 51 -7.14 9.17 -5.62
C PRO A 51 -5.62 9.17 -5.59
N HIS A 52 -4.99 8.12 -6.12
CA HIS A 52 -3.54 7.98 -6.20
C HIS A 52 -2.96 8.85 -7.32
N GLN A 53 -3.70 9.07 -8.41
CA GLN A 53 -3.32 10.01 -9.47
C GLN A 53 -3.34 11.45 -8.96
N ARG A 54 -4.30 11.80 -8.09
CA ARG A 54 -4.29 13.10 -7.38
C ARG A 54 -3.03 13.27 -6.54
N LEU A 55 -2.63 12.27 -5.76
CA LEU A 55 -1.36 12.31 -5.03
C LEU A 55 -0.16 12.47 -5.96
N ALA A 56 -0.14 11.74 -7.08
CA ALA A 56 0.93 11.85 -8.07
C ALA A 56 1.05 13.26 -8.67
N SER A 57 -0.06 14.01 -8.76
CA SER A 57 -0.03 15.39 -9.24
C SER A 57 0.67 16.38 -8.29
N MET A 58 0.88 15.99 -7.03
CA MET A 58 1.63 16.77 -6.03
C MET A 58 3.13 16.49 -6.04
N ALA A 59 3.59 15.49 -6.81
CA ALA A 59 5.01 15.17 -6.90
C ALA A 59 5.80 16.31 -7.58
N GLY A 60 6.95 16.64 -7.02
CA GLY A 60 7.80 17.73 -7.48
C GLY A 60 8.59 18.37 -6.34
N ASP A 61 9.38 19.37 -6.71
CA ASP A 61 10.08 20.22 -5.76
C ASP A 61 9.32 21.54 -5.61
N TRP A 62 9.04 21.91 -4.36
CA TRP A 62 8.21 23.06 -4.00
C TRP A 62 8.96 23.99 -3.08
N THR A 63 8.70 25.29 -3.20
CA THR A 63 9.08 26.30 -2.20
C THR A 63 7.83 26.68 -1.43
N TRP A 64 7.91 26.71 -0.10
CA TRP A 64 6.79 27.08 0.75
C TRP A 64 7.12 28.31 1.59
N THR A 65 6.06 29.05 1.94
CA THR A 65 6.10 30.12 2.93
C THR A 65 4.87 29.96 3.81
N SER A 66 5.05 30.00 5.12
CA SER A 66 3.98 29.94 6.11
C SER A 66 3.98 31.18 6.99
N LYS A 67 2.80 31.52 7.50
CA LYS A 67 2.57 32.63 8.41
C LYS A 67 1.87 32.08 9.64
N TRP A 68 2.42 32.38 10.81
CA TRP A 68 1.93 31.91 12.10
C TRP A 68 1.54 33.11 12.96
N TRP A 69 0.29 33.12 13.45
CA TRP A 69 -0.21 34.15 14.36
C TRP A 69 -0.28 33.58 15.77
N MET A 70 0.56 34.11 16.67
CA MET A 70 0.57 33.70 18.09
C MET A 70 -0.59 34.31 18.89
N ALA A 71 -1.22 35.35 18.36
CA ALA A 71 -2.46 35.95 18.87
C ALA A 71 -3.24 36.59 17.71
N PRO A 72 -4.58 36.75 17.81
CA PRO A 72 -5.40 37.30 16.72
C PRO A 72 -4.93 38.67 16.19
N ASP A 73 -4.37 39.52 17.05
CA ASP A 73 -3.97 40.89 16.73
C ASP A 73 -2.44 41.08 16.61
N ALA A 74 -1.64 40.02 16.75
CA ALA A 74 -0.19 40.10 16.64
C ALA A 74 0.25 40.03 15.16
N PRO A 75 1.39 40.65 14.77
CA PRO A 75 1.97 40.42 13.45
C PRO A 75 2.35 38.93 13.28
N PRO A 76 2.21 38.36 12.07
CA PRO A 76 2.58 36.97 11.83
C PRO A 76 4.09 36.78 11.89
N GLU A 77 4.50 35.65 12.42
CA GLU A 77 5.83 35.10 12.19
C GLU A 77 5.86 34.39 10.84
N GLU A 78 6.83 34.73 10.00
CA GLU A 78 7.04 34.10 8.71
C GLU A 78 8.05 32.96 8.81
N SER A 79 7.83 31.92 8.02
CA SER A 79 8.66 30.74 7.96
C SER A 79 8.70 30.26 6.51
N SER A 80 9.83 29.74 6.05
CA SER A 80 9.99 29.34 4.66
C SER A 80 10.96 28.18 4.53
N GLY A 81 10.86 27.50 3.38
CA GLY A 81 11.70 26.37 3.07
C GLY A 81 11.34 25.73 1.74
N THR A 82 11.82 24.52 1.55
CA THR A 82 11.58 23.69 0.38
C THR A 82 10.99 22.36 0.77
N THR A 83 10.30 21.73 -0.17
CA THR A 83 9.77 20.38 -0.07
C THR A 83 10.15 19.60 -1.31
N SER A 84 10.60 18.36 -1.14
CA SER A 84 10.73 17.41 -2.25
C SER A 84 9.71 16.29 -2.06
N SER A 85 8.79 16.18 -3.01
CA SER A 85 7.64 15.27 -2.98
C SER A 85 7.74 14.26 -4.12
N SER A 86 7.60 12.97 -3.82
CA SER A 86 7.71 11.90 -4.82
C SER A 86 6.78 10.74 -4.52
N MET A 87 6.32 10.04 -5.57
CA MET A 87 5.55 8.81 -5.41
C MET A 87 6.49 7.64 -5.09
N ALA A 88 6.09 6.81 -4.12
CA ALA A 88 6.80 5.62 -3.67
C ALA A 88 5.89 4.39 -3.71
N MET A 89 6.50 3.20 -3.58
CA MET A 89 5.84 1.90 -3.55
C MET A 89 4.89 1.69 -4.72
N ASP A 90 5.40 1.83 -5.95
CA ASP A 90 4.64 1.63 -7.19
C ASP A 90 3.43 2.57 -7.33
N GLY A 91 3.57 3.82 -6.86
CA GLY A 91 2.53 4.86 -7.00
C GLY A 91 1.47 4.84 -5.90
N ARG A 92 1.79 4.26 -4.73
CA ARG A 92 0.83 4.10 -3.62
C ARG A 92 0.86 5.22 -2.60
N TYR A 93 2.05 5.74 -2.34
CA TYR A 93 2.25 6.73 -1.31
C TYR A 93 3.00 7.92 -1.88
N LEU A 94 2.56 9.11 -1.56
CA LEU A 94 3.34 10.33 -1.70
C LEU A 94 4.24 10.45 -0.47
N MET A 95 5.54 10.54 -0.71
CA MET A 95 6.57 10.78 0.29
C MET A 95 7.05 12.21 0.15
N GLU A 96 7.03 12.98 1.23
CA GLU A 96 7.37 14.40 1.22
C GLU A 96 8.44 14.67 2.27
N ASN A 97 9.51 15.36 1.86
CA ASN A 97 10.61 15.77 2.73
C ASN A 97 10.65 17.29 2.78
N TYR A 98 10.57 17.85 3.98
CA TYR A 98 10.56 19.29 4.21
C TYR A 98 11.86 19.72 4.87
N GLU A 99 12.44 20.81 4.37
CA GLU A 99 13.56 21.50 5.00
C GLU A 99 13.31 23.00 4.99
N GLY A 100 13.66 23.69 6.06
CA GLY A 100 13.48 25.14 6.12
C GLY A 100 13.77 25.73 7.48
N SER A 101 13.04 26.79 7.81
CA SER A 101 13.05 27.41 9.13
C SER A 101 11.63 27.62 9.64
N MET A 102 11.43 27.43 10.94
CA MET A 102 10.16 27.66 11.62
C MET A 102 10.42 28.30 12.99
N MET A 103 9.72 29.40 13.31
CA MET A 103 9.95 30.19 14.54
C MET A 103 11.43 30.54 14.77
N GLY A 104 12.16 30.86 13.69
CA GLY A 104 13.59 31.19 13.73
C GLY A 104 14.55 30.01 14.02
N GLN A 105 14.07 28.77 14.04
CA GLN A 105 14.89 27.56 14.21
C GLN A 105 14.94 26.72 12.92
N PRO A 106 16.00 25.93 12.69
CA PRO A 106 16.04 24.96 11.59
C PRO A 106 14.92 23.93 11.69
N PHE A 107 14.22 23.72 10.58
CA PHE A 107 13.06 22.85 10.50
C PHE A 107 13.31 21.68 9.54
N LYS A 108 12.89 20.48 9.94
CA LYS A 108 12.83 19.27 9.10
C LYS A 108 11.54 18.53 9.39
N GLY A 109 10.87 18.06 8.33
CA GLY A 109 9.63 17.31 8.42
C GLY A 109 9.56 16.21 7.37
N HIS A 110 8.80 15.16 7.67
CA HIS A 110 8.50 14.09 6.72
C HIS A 110 7.01 13.75 6.77
N ALA A 111 6.40 13.68 5.59
CA ALA A 111 5.03 13.20 5.42
C ALA A 111 5.01 11.92 4.57
N ILE A 112 4.11 11.02 4.92
CA ILE A 112 3.69 9.92 4.07
C ILE A 112 2.18 10.02 3.93
N THR A 113 1.70 10.19 2.70
CA THR A 113 0.27 10.28 2.40
C THR A 113 -0.11 9.20 1.39
N GLY A 114 -1.18 8.46 1.65
CA GLY A 114 -1.73 7.44 0.77
C GLY A 114 -3.25 7.49 0.73
N PHE A 115 -3.84 6.58 -0.03
CA PHE A 115 -5.28 6.38 -0.06
C PHE A 115 -5.63 4.93 0.27
N ASP A 116 -6.48 4.72 1.27
CA ASP A 116 -6.95 3.41 1.66
C ASP A 116 -8.17 3.04 0.80
N ASN A 117 -7.95 2.19 -0.22
CA ASN A 117 -9.02 1.75 -1.12
C ASN A 117 -10.14 0.95 -0.43
N PHE A 118 -9.90 0.40 0.77
CA PHE A 118 -10.93 -0.32 1.51
C PHE A 118 -11.80 0.65 2.32
N ARG A 119 -11.18 1.67 2.92
CA ARG A 119 -11.88 2.69 3.73
C ARG A 119 -12.39 3.88 2.92
N ASP A 120 -11.93 4.01 1.67
CA ASP A 120 -12.23 5.13 0.78
C ASP A 120 -11.84 6.49 1.37
N GLU A 121 -10.65 6.55 1.99
CA GLU A 121 -10.13 7.75 2.64
C GLU A 121 -8.64 7.95 2.41
N TYR A 122 -8.21 9.21 2.40
CA TYR A 122 -6.80 9.55 2.50
C TYR A 122 -6.30 9.29 3.91
N VAL A 123 -5.09 8.76 4.01
CA VAL A 123 -4.38 8.51 5.27
C VAL A 123 -3.03 9.20 5.20
N SER A 124 -2.65 9.88 6.27
CA SER A 124 -1.36 10.56 6.33
C SER A 124 -0.70 10.39 7.69
N THR A 125 0.63 10.36 7.68
CA THR A 125 1.47 10.38 8.88
C THR A 125 2.53 11.44 8.72
N TRP A 126 2.77 12.19 9.80
CA TRP A 126 3.73 13.27 9.86
C TRP A 126 4.66 13.14 11.07
N ILE A 127 5.93 13.45 10.84
CA ILE A 127 6.95 13.63 11.87
C ILE A 127 7.79 14.87 11.57
N ASP A 128 8.31 15.53 12.60
CA ASP A 128 9.20 16.67 12.46
C ASP A 128 10.21 16.75 13.62
N ASN A 129 11.14 17.71 13.53
CA ASN A 129 12.15 17.96 14.55
C ASN A 129 11.71 18.98 15.63
N MET A 130 10.43 19.36 15.67
CA MET A 130 9.86 20.28 16.64
C MET A 130 9.13 19.54 17.78
N GLY A 131 8.98 18.22 17.67
CA GLY A 131 8.42 17.37 18.71
C GLY A 131 8.91 15.92 18.63
N THR A 132 8.38 15.07 19.50
CA THR A 132 8.66 13.62 19.52
C THR A 132 7.43 12.78 19.20
N GLY A 133 6.28 13.43 18.98
CA GLY A 133 5.03 12.79 18.62
C GLY A 133 4.95 12.52 17.13
N MET A 134 4.28 11.43 16.77
CA MET A 134 3.86 11.16 15.40
C MET A 134 2.42 11.64 15.24
N MET A 135 2.17 12.48 14.24
CA MET A 135 0.82 12.93 13.92
C MET A 135 0.25 12.02 12.84
N THR A 136 -1.03 11.67 12.98
CA THR A 136 -1.76 10.85 12.01
C THR A 136 -3.05 11.53 11.66
N SER A 137 -3.39 11.52 10.37
CA SER A 137 -4.58 12.18 9.83
C SER A 137 -5.33 11.25 8.89
N ARG A 138 -6.65 11.43 8.82
CA ARG A 138 -7.55 10.74 7.90
C ARG A 138 -8.59 11.71 7.37
N GLY A 139 -9.02 11.54 6.12
CA GLY A 139 -10.05 12.40 5.55
C GLY A 139 -10.50 11.97 4.17
N THR A 140 -11.69 12.43 3.80
CA THR A 140 -12.27 12.28 2.45
C THR A 140 -11.98 13.52 1.62
N TYR A 141 -12.04 13.37 0.30
CA TYR A 141 -11.97 14.48 -0.65
C TYR A 141 -13.39 14.95 -0.99
N ASP A 142 -13.64 16.27 -0.99
CA ASP A 142 -14.93 16.91 -1.26
C ASP A 142 -15.07 17.46 -2.70
#